data_AF-A0A960JYM0-F1
#
_entry.id   AF-A0A960JYM0-F1
#
_cell.length_a   1.000
_cell.length_b   1.000
_cell.length_c   1.000
_cell.angle_alpha   90.00
_cell.angle_beta   90.00
_cell.angle_gamma   90.00
#
_symmetry.space_group_name_H-M   'P 1'
#
loop_
_entity.id
_entity.type
_entity.pdbx_description
1 polymer ?
#
loop_
_entity_poly.entity_id
_entity_poly.type
_entity_poly.pdbx_seq_one_letter_code
_entity_poly.pdbx_strand_id
1 'polypeptide(L)'
;PIIPGLKIVNSKRNLSSIPRNFFVDLPPELADEVAAADPEHVLDIGVEWAHRQTVELLEKGVRSVHFYVLSSSKAVQRLMAKLDV
;
A
#
# COMPACT_ATOMS: atom_id res chain seq x y z
N PRO A 1 1.60 -17.19 15.05
CA PRO A 1 1.30 -16.73 13.66
C PRO A 1 1.86 -15.32 13.41
N ILE A 2 2.51 -15.14 12.26
CA ILE A 2 3.02 -13.84 11.80
C ILE A 2 1.96 -13.22 10.90
N ILE A 3 1.49 -12.01 11.22
CA ILE A 3 0.49 -11.29 10.43
C ILE A 3 1.22 -10.24 9.59
N PRO A 4 1.19 -10.31 8.25
CA PRO A 4 1.82 -9.30 7.40
C PRO A 4 1.12 -7.94 7.58
N GLY A 5 1.93 -6.91 7.80
CA GLY A 5 1.48 -5.52 7.87
C GLY A 5 1.69 -4.82 6.54
N LEU A 6 0.64 -4.24 5.96
CA LEU A 6 0.69 -3.45 4.73
C LEU A 6 0.41 -1.98 5.00
N LYS A 7 1.27 -1.11 4.44
CA LYS A 7 1.11 0.33 4.45
C LYS A 7 0.83 0.80 3.03
N ILE A 8 -0.34 1.40 2.81
CA ILE A 8 -0.73 1.92 1.50
C ILE A 8 -0.06 3.29 1.28
N VAL A 9 0.66 3.44 0.17
CA VAL A 9 1.20 4.73 -0.27
C VAL A 9 0.04 5.63 -0.70
N ASN A 10 -0.05 6.84 -0.16
CA ASN A 10 -1.18 7.73 -0.44
C ASN A 10 -0.78 9.18 -0.78
N SER A 11 0.52 9.47 -0.78
CA SER A 11 1.06 10.78 -1.11
C SER A 11 2.50 10.67 -1.58
N LYS A 12 2.96 11.62 -2.42
CA LYS A 12 4.36 11.66 -2.88
C LYS A 12 5.37 11.75 -1.74
N ARG A 13 4.99 12.37 -0.61
CA ARG A 13 5.83 12.45 0.60
C ARG A 13 6.21 11.06 1.13
N ASN A 14 5.41 10.02 0.87
CA ASN A 14 5.72 8.68 1.32
C ASN A 14 6.99 8.11 0.69
N LEU A 15 7.39 8.57 -0.50
CA LEU A 15 8.63 8.16 -1.16
C LEU A 15 9.88 8.44 -0.32
N SER A 16 9.87 9.54 0.44
CA SER A 16 10.98 9.88 1.34
C SER A 16 10.70 9.49 2.79
N SER A 17 9.45 9.63 3.25
CA SER A 17 9.14 9.42 4.67
C SER A 17 9.12 7.94 5.08
N ILE A 18 8.72 7.03 4.18
CA ILE A 18 8.67 5.60 4.52
C ILE A 18 10.07 5.05 4.73
N PRO A 19 11.02 5.18 3.77
CA PRO A 19 12.38 4.68 3.96
C PRO A 19 13.06 5.28 5.18
N ARG A 20 12.90 6.60 5.38
CA ARG A 20 13.52 7.32 6.51
C ARG A 20 13.05 6.84 7.87
N ASN A 21 11.75 6.54 8.02
CA ASN A 21 11.17 6.21 9.32
C ASN A 21 11.20 4.71 9.63
N PHE A 22 11.12 3.87 8.61
CA PHE A 22 11.00 2.42 8.77
C PHE A 22 12.27 1.66 8.37
N PHE A 23 13.29 2.34 7.83
CA PHE A 23 14.55 1.74 7.40
C PHE A 23 14.33 0.60 6.38
N VAL A 24 13.45 0.87 5.41
CA VAL A 24 13.07 -0.06 4.34
C VAL A 24 13.26 0.59 2.98
N ASP A 25 13.41 -0.22 1.94
CA ASP A 25 13.41 0.24 0.56
C ASP A 25 12.01 0.13 -0.05
N LEU A 26 11.67 1.08 -0.92
CA LEU A 26 10.48 0.98 -1.76
C LEU A 26 10.85 0.28 -3.07
N PRO A 27 9.95 -0.56 -3.64
CA PRO A 27 10.15 -1.10 -4.98
C PRO A 27 10.40 0.04 -5.98
N PRO A 28 11.46 -0.03 -6.82
CA PRO A 28 11.78 1.03 -7.78
C PRO A 28 10.59 1.37 -8.69
N GLU A 29 9.87 0.35 -9.17
CA GLU A 29 8.68 0.52 -10.02
C GLU A 29 7.58 1.34 -9.33
N LEU A 30 7.30 1.06 -8.05
CA LEU A 30 6.34 1.84 -7.27
C LEU A 30 6.83 3.27 -7.06
N ALA A 31 8.12 3.44 -6.78
CA ALA A 31 8.70 4.75 -6.53
C ALA A 31 8.63 5.64 -7.78
N ASP A 32 8.98 5.08 -8.94
CA ASP A 32 8.95 5.76 -10.24
C ASP A 32 7.51 6.13 -10.65
N GLU A 33 6.56 5.18 -10.49
CA GLU A 33 5.15 5.41 -10.80
C GLU A 33 4.55 6.55 -9.95
N VAL A 34 4.81 6.53 -8.63
CA VAL A 34 4.34 7.58 -7.71
C VAL A 34 5.06 8.91 -7.95
N ALA A 35 6.34 8.90 -8.33
CA ALA A 35 7.09 10.11 -8.63
C ALA A 35 6.53 10.82 -9.88
N ALA A 36 6.20 10.04 -10.92
CA ALA A 36 5.68 10.54 -12.20
C ALA A 36 4.20 10.99 -12.15
N ALA A 37 3.38 10.40 -11.27
CA ALA A 37 1.94 10.67 -11.21
C ALA A 37 1.58 12.06 -10.68
N ASP A 38 0.41 12.59 -11.03
CA ASP A 38 -0.14 13.77 -10.35
C ASP A 38 -0.54 13.44 -8.89
N PRO A 39 -0.44 14.39 -7.94
CA PRO A 39 -0.71 14.13 -6.53
C PRO A 39 -2.06 13.47 -6.23
N GLU A 40 -3.09 13.79 -7.02
CA GLU A 40 -4.44 13.23 -6.92
C GLU A 40 -4.53 11.74 -7.28
N HIS A 41 -3.62 11.24 -8.14
CA HIS A 41 -3.60 9.85 -8.60
C HIS A 41 -2.74 8.93 -7.72
N VAL A 42 -1.89 9.49 -6.85
CA VAL A 42 -0.99 8.69 -5.98
C VAL A 42 -1.76 7.72 -5.09
N LEU A 43 -2.93 8.12 -4.60
CA LEU A 43 -3.77 7.24 -3.79
C LEU A 43 -4.24 6.01 -4.58
N ASP A 44 -4.62 6.20 -5.84
CA ASP A 44 -5.13 5.11 -6.69
C ASP A 44 -4.01 4.13 -7.04
N ILE A 45 -2.81 4.63 -7.34
CA ILE A 45 -1.60 3.82 -7.52
C ILE A 45 -1.32 2.98 -6.28
N GLY A 46 -1.27 3.62 -5.10
CA GLY A 46 -0.98 2.89 -3.86
C GLY A 46 -2.03 1.85 -3.52
N VAL A 47 -3.32 2.13 -3.78
CA VAL A 47 -4.41 1.16 -3.61
C VAL A 47 -4.24 -0.03 -4.55
N GLU A 48 -3.85 0.18 -5.81
CA GLU A 48 -3.61 -0.91 -6.77
C GLU A 48 -2.44 -1.80 -6.32
N TRP A 49 -1.33 -1.21 -5.88
CA TRP A 49 -0.20 -1.95 -5.34
C TRP A 49 -0.58 -2.77 -4.11
N ALA A 50 -1.33 -2.16 -3.18
CA ALA A 50 -1.81 -2.85 -1.98
C ALA A 50 -2.79 -3.98 -2.32
N HIS A 51 -3.64 -3.80 -3.36
CA HIS A 51 -4.55 -4.82 -3.85
C HIS A 51 -3.79 -6.05 -4.33
N ARG A 52 -2.82 -5.87 -5.24
CA ARG A 52 -1.99 -6.98 -5.76
C ARG A 52 -1.27 -7.72 -4.64
N GLN A 53 -0.64 -6.99 -3.71
CA GLN A 53 0.05 -7.60 -2.57
C GLN A 53 -0.90 -8.35 -1.63
N THR A 54 -2.10 -7.81 -1.40
CA THR A 54 -3.10 -8.45 -0.53
C THR A 54 -3.59 -9.75 -1.16
N VAL A 55 -3.95 -9.74 -2.45
CA VAL A 55 -4.37 -10.95 -3.19
C VAL A 55 -3.27 -12.01 -3.15
N GLU A 56 -2.03 -11.65 -3.48
CA GLU A 56 -0.90 -12.60 -3.45
C GLU A 56 -0.68 -13.23 -2.06
N LEU A 57 -0.79 -12.44 -0.98
CA LEU A 57 -0.68 -12.95 0.39
C LEU A 57 -1.79 -13.95 0.74
N LEU A 58 -3.03 -13.63 0.37
CA LEU A 58 -4.19 -14.49 0.62
C LEU A 58 -4.09 -15.80 -0.19
N GLU A 59 -3.69 -15.73 -1.46
CA GLU A 59 -3.44 -16.90 -2.32
C GLU A 59 -2.34 -17.81 -1.77
N LYS A 60 -1.32 -17.23 -1.11
CA LYS A 60 -0.26 -17.97 -0.41
C LYS A 60 -0.70 -18.53 0.95
N GLY A 61 -1.99 -18.46 1.29
CA GLY A 61 -2.57 -19.08 2.48
C GLY A 61 -2.43 -18.25 3.76
N VAL A 62 -2.08 -16.96 3.65
CA VAL A 62 -2.10 -16.08 4.83
C VAL A 62 -3.55 -15.83 5.23
N ARG A 63 -3.84 -16.00 6.53
CA ARG A 63 -5.20 -15.90 7.07
C ARG A 63 -5.70 -14.49 7.34
N SER A 64 -4.80 -13.53 7.47
CA SER A 64 -5.13 -12.14 7.79
C SER A 64 -4.02 -11.18 7.39
N VAL A 65 -4.40 -9.95 7.04
CA VAL A 65 -3.48 -8.86 6.70
C VAL A 65 -3.82 -7.66 7.59
N HIS A 66 -2.81 -7.01 8.16
CA HIS A 66 -2.97 -5.82 8.99
C HIS A 66 -2.67 -4.56 8.17
N PHE A 67 -3.59 -3.60 8.12
CA PHE A 67 -3.39 -2.35 7.37
C PHE A 67 -3.08 -1.15 8.27
N TYR A 68 -2.00 -0.42 7.97
CA TYR A 68 -1.65 0.82 8.64
C TYR A 68 -2.43 2.00 8.06
N VAL A 69 -3.61 2.29 8.62
CA VAL A 69 -4.49 3.41 8.18
C VAL A 69 -3.97 4.80 8.57
N LEU A 70 -3.04 4.88 9.53
CA LEU A 70 -2.62 6.14 10.15
C LEU A 70 -3.83 6.97 10.59
N SER A 71 -4.00 8.18 10.04
CA SER A 71 -5.09 9.10 10.35
C SER A 71 -6.28 9.03 9.38
N SER A 72 -6.26 8.16 8.36
CA SER A 72 -7.33 8.08 7.36
C SER A 72 -7.60 6.66 6.87
N SER A 73 -8.86 6.22 6.98
CA SER A 73 -9.33 4.94 6.48
C SER A 73 -9.61 4.91 4.98
N LYS A 74 -9.57 6.06 4.28
CA LYS A 74 -9.99 6.20 2.87
C LYS A 74 -9.27 5.22 1.94
N ALA A 75 -7.96 5.05 2.13
CA ALA A 75 -7.16 4.13 1.31
C ALA A 75 -7.60 2.68 1.49
N VAL A 76 -7.83 2.26 2.74
CA VAL A 76 -8.30 0.90 3.04
C VAL A 76 -9.72 0.69 2.57
N GLN A 77 -10.62 1.67 2.70
CA GLN A 77 -11.98 1.55 2.15
C GLN A 77 -11.97 1.34 0.63
N ARG A 78 -11.12 2.07 -0.10
CA ARG A 78 -10.96 1.87 -1.55
C ARG A 78 -10.38 0.49 -1.89
N LEU A 79 -9.40 0.03 -1.11
CA LEU A 79 -8.84 -1.30 -1.26
C LEU A 79 -9.90 -2.38 -1.04
N MET A 80 -10.64 -2.30 0.06
CA MET A 80 -11.69 -3.28 0.40
C MET A 80 -12.81 -3.31 -0.64
N ALA A 81 -13.12 -2.17 -1.28
CA ALA A 81 -14.09 -2.14 -2.37
C ALA A 81 -13.62 -2.84 -3.66
N LYS A 82 -12.31 -3.09 -3.80
CA LYS A 82 -11.70 -3.81 -4.93
C LYS A 82 -11.44 -5.28 -4.64
N LEU A 83 -11.24 -5.64 -3.37
CA LEU A 83 -11.00 -7.02 -2.96
C LEU A 83 -12.31 -7.82 -3.03
N ASP A 84 -12.28 -8.91 -3.77
CA ASP A 84 -13.34 -9.92 -3.79
C ASP A 84 -12.95 -11.07 -2.85
N VAL A 85 -13.16 -10.85 -1.55
CA VAL A 85 -12.78 -11.75 -0.45
C VAL A 85 -13.97 -12.11 0.42
#